data_AF-A0A6B3ELS8-F1
#
_entry.id   AF-A0A6B3ELS8-F1
#
_cell.length_a   1.000
_cell.length_b   1.000
_cell.length_c   1.000
_cell.angle_alpha   90.00
_cell.angle_beta   90.00
_cell.angle_gamma   90.00
#
_symmetry.space_group_name_H-M   'P 1'
#
loop_
_entity.id
_entity.type
_entity.pdbx_description
1 polymer ?
#
loop_
_entity_poly.entity_id
_entity_poly.type
_entity_poly.pdbx_seq_one_letter_code
_entity_poly.pdbx_strand_id
1 'polypeptide(L)' 'LDRHLRPRPEWVPGELYIGGAGVALGYFGDESRTAERFLTDPATGERLYRTGDLGRYLPDGTIEFLGRE' A
#
# COMPACT_ATOMS: atom_id res chain seq x y z
N LEU A 1 -1.68 1.02 -5.67
CA LEU A 1 -0.86 0.51 -6.82
C LEU A 1 -1.63 -0.62 -7.51
N ASP A 2 -1.21 -1.06 -8.70
CA ASP A 2 -1.68 -2.35 -9.24
C ASP A 2 -0.95 -3.54 -8.59
N ARG A 3 -1.34 -4.77 -8.95
CA ARG A 3 -0.73 -6.02 -8.44
C ARG A 3 0.76 -6.18 -8.74
N HIS A 4 1.33 -5.31 -9.56
CA HIS A 4 2.74 -5.26 -9.93
C HIS A 4 3.45 -4.02 -9.37
N LEU A 5 2.85 -3.36 -8.37
CA LEU A 5 3.37 -2.15 -7.72
C LEU A 5 3.57 -0.97 -8.68
N ARG A 6 2.70 -0.83 -9.68
CA ARG A 6 2.73 0.32 -10.60
C ARG A 6 1.69 1.39 -10.22
N PRO A 7 1.97 2.68 -10.46
CA PRO A 7 1.00 3.75 -10.31
C PRO A 7 -0.27 3.49 -11.14
N ARG A 8 -1.42 3.87 -10.57
CA ARG A 8 -2.71 3.90 -11.25
C ARG A 8 -3.15 5.37 -11.37
N PRO A 9 -3.99 5.73 -12.36
CA PRO A 9 -4.64 7.02 -12.34
C PRO A 9 -5.40 7.22 -11.01
N GLU A 10 -5.38 8.45 -10.50
CA GLU A 10 -5.90 8.81 -9.16
C GLU A 10 -7.33 8.31 -8.92
N TRP A 11 -8.18 8.28 -9.95
CA TRP A 11 -9.61 7.93 -9.87
C TRP A 11 -9.93 6.43 -9.92
N VAL A 12 -8.92 5.57 -10.14
CA VAL A 12 -9.13 4.14 -10.37
C VAL A 12 -8.97 3.36 -9.06
N PRO A 13 -9.97 2.57 -8.64
CA PRO A 13 -9.84 1.68 -7.48
C PRO A 13 -8.59 0.79 -7.57
N GLY A 14 -7.89 0.70 -6.45
CA GLY A 14 -6.74 -0.17 -6.30
C GLY A 14 -6.44 -0.44 -4.83
N GLU A 15 -5.48 -1.34 -4.60
CA GLU A 15 -5.03 -1.62 -3.24
C GLU A 15 -4.25 -0.44 -2.69
N LEU A 16 -4.55 -0.08 -1.44
CA LEU A 16 -3.90 0.97 -0.69
C LEU A 16 -2.57 0.46 -0.10
N TYR A 17 -1.55 1.29 -0.21
CA TYR A 17 -0.23 1.07 0.36
C TYR A 17 0.17 2.29 1.17
N ILE A 18 0.82 2.06 2.30
CA ILE A 18 1.32 3.13 3.18
C ILE A 18 2.84 3.16 3.08
N GLY A 19 3.40 4.34 2.79
CA GLY A 19 4.84 4.59 2.77
C GLY A 19 5.26 5.64 3.81
N GLY A 20 6.57 5.90 3.88
CA GLY A 20 7.14 6.96 4.70
C GLY A 20 7.45 6.56 6.15
N ALA A 21 7.76 7.56 6.98
CA ALA A 21 8.30 7.37 8.33
C ALA A 21 7.39 6.61 9.30
N GLY A 22 6.08 6.53 9.02
CA GLY A 22 5.11 5.79 9.83
C GLY A 22 5.12 4.27 9.61
N VAL A 23 5.87 3.77 8.62
CA VAL A 23 5.92 2.32 8.32
C VAL A 23 6.76 1.61 9.40
N ALA A 24 6.10 0.76 10.18
CA ALA A 24 6.74 -0.08 11.21
C ALA A 24 7.75 -1.07 10.62
N LEU A 25 8.63 -1.66 11.44
CA LEU A 25 9.64 -2.64 11.00
C LEU A 25 9.05 -4.00 10.58
N GLY A 26 7.88 -4.37 11.10
CA GLY A 26 7.30 -5.68 10.83
C GLY A 26 6.43 -6.18 11.96
N TYR A 27 6.05 -7.44 11.87
CA TYR A 27 5.41 -8.18 12.95
C TYR A 27 6.48 -8.86 13.80
N PHE A 28 6.41 -8.66 15.12
CA PHE A 28 7.39 -9.23 16.05
C PHE A 28 7.32 -10.77 16.04
N GLY A 29 8.44 -11.43 15.73
CA GLY A 29 8.54 -12.89 15.69
C GLY A 29 7.86 -13.56 14.48
N ASP A 30 7.36 -12.79 13.50
CA ASP A 30 6.68 -13.32 12.32
C ASP A 30 7.27 -12.71 11.04
N GLU A 31 8.42 -13.25 10.64
CA GLU A 31 9.15 -12.82 9.45
C GLU A 31 8.38 -13.10 8.16
N SER A 32 7.63 -14.19 8.10
CA SER A 32 6.86 -14.57 6.91
C SER A 32 5.79 -13.53 6.59
N ARG A 33 4.97 -13.17 7.59
CA ARG A 33 3.94 -12.14 7.41
C ARG A 33 4.56 -10.75 7.23
N THR A 34 5.74 -10.52 7.81
CA THR A 34 6.49 -9.28 7.58
C THR A 34 6.89 -9.17 6.11
N ALA A 35 7.47 -10.21 5.52
CA ALA A 35 7.86 -10.21 4.12
C ALA A 35 6.66 -10.12 3.17
N GLU A 36 5.51 -10.70 3.53
CA GLU A 36 4.28 -10.63 2.73
C GLU A 36 3.68 -9.21 2.69
N ARG A 37 3.72 -8.49 3.82
CA ARG A 37 3.02 -7.20 3.96
C ARG A 37 3.93 -5.98 3.84
N PHE A 38 5.22 -6.12 4.11
CA PHE A 38 6.17 -5.02 4.05
C PHE A 38 7.08 -5.18 2.83
N LEU A 39 6.73 -4.48 1.77
CA LEU A 39 7.33 -4.59 0.45
C LEU A 39 8.37 -3.49 0.23
N THR A 40 9.25 -3.72 -0.75
CA THR A 40 10.11 -2.68 -1.31
C THR A 40 9.45 -2.14 -2.57
N ASP A 41 9.20 -0.83 -2.62
CA ASP A 41 8.72 -0.15 -3.82
C ASP A 41 9.78 -0.30 -4.93
N PRO A 42 9.46 -0.90 -6.09
CA PRO A 42 10.44 -1.09 -7.15
C PRO A 42 10.86 0.22 -7.85
N ALA A 43 10.06 1.28 -7.74
CA ALA A 43 10.35 2.58 -8.35
C ALA A 43 11.21 3.47 -7.44
N THR A 44 10.95 3.48 -6.14
CA THR A 44 11.64 4.36 -5.18
C THR A 44 12.66 3.64 -4.29
N GLY A 45 12.56 2.32 -4.16
CA GLY A 45 13.32 1.52 -3.20
C GLY A 45 12.85 1.70 -1.74
N GLU A 46 11.81 2.49 -1.51
CA GLU A 46 11.27 2.74 -0.18
C GLU A 46 10.42 1.58 0.33
N ARG A 47 10.21 1.55 1.65
CA ARG A 47 9.41 0.52 2.29
C ARG A 47 7.92 0.87 2.26
N LEU A 48 7.11 -0.08 1.82
CA LEU A 48 5.65 0.03 1.76
C LEU A 48 4.99 -1.01 2.64
N TYR A 49 3.90 -0.63 3.31
CA TYR A 49 2.98 -1.54 3.97
C TYR A 49 1.74 -1.78 3.11
N ARG A 50 1.47 -3.04 2.78
CA ARG A 50 0.29 -3.52 2.05
C ARG A 50 -0.88 -3.70 3.01
N THR A 51 -1.91 -2.85 2.89
CA THR A 51 -2.99 -2.80 3.88
C THR A 51 -4.07 -3.88 3.67
N GLY A 52 -4.21 -4.41 2.45
CA GLY A 52 -5.33 -5.27 2.05
C GLY A 52 -6.64 -4.51 1.82
N ASP A 53 -6.60 -3.18 1.82
CA ASP A 53 -7.77 -2.33 1.64
C ASP A 53 -7.85 -1.79 0.21
N LEU A 54 -9.06 -1.69 -0.33
CA LEU A 54 -9.32 -1.04 -1.60
C LEU A 54 -9.70 0.42 -1.39
N GLY A 55 -9.16 1.29 -2.23
CA GLY A 55 -9.52 2.69 -2.26
C GLY A 55 -9.11 3.36 -3.56
N ARG A 56 -9.44 4.66 -3.66
CA ARG A 56 -9.02 5.54 -4.75
C ARG A 56 -8.88 6.97 -4.26
N TYR A 57 -8.10 7.77 -4.98
CA TYR A 57 -8.08 9.21 -4.75
C TYR A 57 -9.33 9.85 -5.37
N LEU A 58 -9.80 10.93 -4.74
CA LEU A 58 -10.82 11.83 -5.24
C LEU A 58 -10.19 13.14 -5.72
N PRO A 59 -10.84 13.94 -6.59
CA PRO A 59 -10.25 15.14 -7.19
C PRO A 59 -9.73 16.20 -6.24
N ASP A 60 -10.17 16.16 -4.99
CA ASP A 60 -9.71 17.03 -3.91
C ASP A 60 -8.48 16.47 -3.16
N GLY A 61 -7.93 15.34 -3.60
CA GLY A 61 -6.78 14.66 -2.99
C GLY A 61 -7.14 13.77 -1.79
N THR A 62 -8.42 13.67 -1.43
CA THR A 62 -8.85 12.74 -0.37
C THR A 62 -8.91 11.31 -0.88
N ILE A 63 -8.96 10.34 0.04
CA ILE A 63 -9.06 8.91 -0.30
C ILE A 63 -10.45 8.43 0.06
N GLU A 64 -11.15 7.84 -0.92
CA GLU A 64 -12.38 7.09 -0.71
C GLU A 64 -12.04 5.63 -0.41
N PHE A 65 -12.50 5.13 0.75
CA PHE A 65 -12.36 3.73 1.14
C PHE A 65 -13.49 2.90 0.54
N LEU A 66 -13.13 1.78 -0.10
CA LEU A 66 -14.05 0.93 -0.87
C LEU A 66 -14.24 -0.46 -0.26
N GLY A 67 -13.65 -0.71 0.90
CA GLY A 67 -13.74 -1.99 1.61
C GLY A 67 -12.41 -2.72 1.72
N ARG A 68 -12.46 -3.89 2.35
CA ARG A 68 -11.36 -4.83 2.52
C ARG A 68 -11.79 -6.17 1.93
N GLU A 69 -10.91 -6.81 1.17
CA GLU A 69 -11.08 -8.20 0.75
C GLU A 69 -10.75 -9.17 1.89
#